data_AF-U6CY07-F1
#
_entry.id   AF-U6CY07-F1
#
_cell.length_a   1.000
_cell.length_b   1.000
_cell.length_c   1.000
_cell.angle_alpha   90.00
_cell.angle_beta   90.00
_cell.angle_gamma   90.00
#
_symmetry.space_group_name_H-M   'P 1'
#
loop_
_entity.id
_entity.type
_entity.pdbx_description
1 polymer ?
#
loop_
_entity_poly.entity_id
_entity_poly.type
_entity_poly.pdbx_seq_one_letter_code
_entity_poly.pdbx_strand_id
1 'polypeptide(L)'
;MQDHQHVPIDIQTSKLLDWLGDRRHCSLKWQNLVLSIREKINAAIQDMPESEEIAQLLSGSYIHYFHCLRIVDLLKGTEASTKNIFGRYSSQRMKDWQEIVALYEKDNTYLVELSSLLVRNVSYEIPSLKKQIARCQQLQQEYSRKEEEGQAGAAEMREQFYHSCKQYGVAGDNIRRELLALVKELPNQLAEIGAGAQALGEAIDLYQACVGFVCESPEEQVLPMLRYVQRRGNSTVYEWRTGTEPSVVERPHLEEPPEPVEEDAIDWGDFGVAVASEGTDSGISAQAAEIDWGISLESDSKEAGGDGIDWGDDAALQITVLEAGTQAPEGVARGPDALTLLEYPETRNQFIDELMEVPSSSGRGLPVCVHLRLFPSQGPAGW
;
A
#
# COMPACT_ATOMS: atom_id res chain seq x y z
N MET A 1 -40.56 47.97 -49.19
CA MET A 1 -40.69 46.53 -48.89
C MET A 1 -39.34 46.07 -48.41
N GLN A 2 -39.21 45.72 -47.13
CA GLN A 2 -37.96 45.17 -46.61
C GLN A 2 -37.78 43.75 -47.13
N ASP A 3 -36.55 43.43 -47.51
CA ASP A 3 -36.16 42.17 -48.14
C ASP A 3 -36.11 41.08 -47.06
N HIS A 4 -37.21 40.35 -46.88
CA HIS A 4 -37.37 39.35 -45.82
C HIS A 4 -36.48 38.11 -46.01
N GLN A 5 -35.64 38.05 -47.06
CA GLN A 5 -34.80 36.89 -47.39
C GLN A 5 -33.66 36.63 -46.40
N HIS A 6 -33.30 37.62 -45.57
CA HIS A 6 -32.17 37.52 -44.62
C HIS A 6 -32.58 37.51 -43.15
N VAL A 7 -33.87 37.34 -42.85
CA VAL A 7 -34.32 37.27 -41.45
C VAL A 7 -33.96 35.89 -40.88
N PRO A 8 -33.15 35.81 -39.80
CA PRO A 8 -32.81 34.52 -39.19
C PRO A 8 -34.07 33.88 -38.63
N ILE A 9 -34.24 32.58 -38.89
CA ILE A 9 -35.32 31.79 -38.32
C ILE A 9 -34.77 31.08 -37.09
N ASP A 10 -35.30 31.42 -35.93
CA ASP A 10 -35.02 30.71 -34.69
C ASP A 10 -35.97 29.51 -34.54
N ILE A 11 -35.40 28.33 -34.32
CA ILE A 11 -36.12 27.06 -34.19
C ILE A 11 -35.54 26.33 -33.00
N GLN A 12 -36.40 26.02 -32.03
CA GLN A 12 -36.04 25.14 -30.92
C GLN A 12 -35.67 23.76 -31.46
N THR A 13 -34.46 23.27 -31.14
CA THR A 13 -33.91 22.01 -31.68
C THR A 13 -34.88 20.84 -31.55
N SER A 14 -35.54 20.65 -30.39
CA SER A 14 -36.49 19.56 -30.16
C SER A 14 -37.73 19.60 -31.06
N LYS A 15 -38.08 20.77 -31.60
CA LYS A 15 -39.23 20.99 -32.49
C LYS A 15 -38.82 21.07 -33.96
N LEU A 16 -37.54 20.88 -34.29
CA LEU A 16 -37.03 21.03 -35.65
C LEU A 16 -37.75 20.11 -36.63
N LEU A 17 -38.00 18.86 -36.23
CA LEU A 17 -38.71 17.90 -37.08
C LEU A 17 -40.17 18.28 -37.31
N ASP A 18 -40.88 18.68 -36.27
CA ASP A 18 -42.28 19.14 -36.36
C ASP A 18 -42.38 20.38 -37.25
N TRP A 19 -41.44 21.32 -37.07
CA TRP A 19 -41.35 22.55 -37.86
C TRP A 19 -41.16 22.25 -39.36
N LEU A 20 -40.31 21.27 -39.70
CA LEU A 20 -40.11 20.83 -41.08
C LEU A 20 -41.38 20.22 -41.69
N GLY A 21 -42.13 19.44 -40.91
CA GLY A 21 -43.40 18.85 -41.31
C GLY A 21 -44.51 19.88 -41.50
N ASP A 22 -44.72 20.75 -40.52
CA ASP A 22 -45.78 21.76 -40.50
C ASP A 22 -45.68 22.73 -41.67
N ARG A 23 -44.45 23.12 -42.04
CA ARG A 23 -44.17 24.02 -43.16
C ARG A 23 -44.03 23.30 -44.50
N ARG A 24 -44.25 21.99 -44.52
CA ARG A 24 -44.19 21.14 -45.71
C ARG A 24 -42.83 21.22 -46.42
N HIS A 25 -41.76 21.42 -45.65
CA HIS A 25 -40.38 21.30 -46.17
C HIS A 25 -40.06 19.85 -46.51
N CYS A 26 -40.70 18.90 -45.81
CA CYS A 26 -40.59 17.47 -46.04
C CYS A 26 -41.96 16.84 -46.32
N SER A 27 -41.99 15.72 -47.05
CA SER A 27 -43.22 14.95 -47.27
C SER A 27 -43.79 14.39 -45.97
N LEU A 28 -45.12 14.42 -45.80
CA LEU A 28 -45.80 13.78 -44.65
C LEU A 28 -45.64 12.25 -44.62
N LYS A 29 -45.24 11.64 -45.74
CA LYS A 29 -44.98 10.19 -45.85
C LYS A 29 -43.49 9.86 -45.68
N TRP A 30 -42.73 10.74 -45.03
CA TRP A 30 -41.28 10.59 -44.87
C TRP A 30 -40.87 9.28 -44.21
N GLN A 31 -41.67 8.71 -43.29
CA GLN A 31 -41.30 7.43 -42.65
C GLN A 31 -41.14 6.32 -43.68
N ASN A 32 -42.07 6.22 -44.63
CA ASN A 32 -42.02 5.20 -45.70
C ASN A 32 -40.85 5.46 -46.66
N LEU A 33 -40.54 6.73 -46.93
CA LEU A 33 -39.42 7.12 -47.78
C LEU A 33 -38.08 6.74 -47.12
N VAL A 34 -37.92 7.02 -45.82
CA VAL A 34 -36.73 6.63 -45.05
C VAL A 34 -36.56 5.11 -45.03
N LEU A 35 -37.64 4.34 -44.80
CA LEU A 35 -37.57 2.87 -44.84
C LEU A 35 -37.11 2.35 -46.21
N SER A 36 -37.67 2.88 -47.30
CA SER A 36 -37.27 2.48 -48.66
C SER A 36 -35.80 2.82 -48.95
N ILE A 37 -35.33 3.98 -48.49
CA ILE A 37 -33.93 4.39 -48.63
C ILE A 37 -33.03 3.44 -47.82
N ARG A 38 -33.43 3.05 -46.61
CA ARG A 38 -32.70 2.11 -45.74
C ARG A 38 -32.54 0.74 -46.39
N GLU A 39 -33.61 0.21 -46.97
CA GLU A 39 -33.57 -1.05 -47.72
C GLU A 39 -32.59 -0.98 -48.89
N LYS A 40 -32.61 0.12 -49.65
CA LYS A 40 -31.66 0.34 -50.75
C LYS A 40 -30.22 0.48 -50.28
N ILE A 41 -29.97 1.18 -49.18
CA ILE A 41 -28.64 1.25 -48.55
C ILE A 41 -28.16 -0.15 -48.19
N ASN A 42 -28.98 -0.95 -47.52
CA ASN A 42 -28.60 -2.31 -47.12
C ASN A 42 -28.27 -3.21 -48.33
N ALA A 43 -28.99 -3.05 -49.44
CA ALA A 43 -28.69 -3.75 -50.68
C ALA A 43 -27.38 -3.25 -51.32
N ALA A 44 -27.16 -1.94 -51.38
CA ALA A 44 -25.98 -1.33 -52.00
C ALA A 44 -24.69 -1.56 -51.21
N ILE A 45 -24.76 -1.78 -49.89
CA ILE A 45 -23.60 -2.13 -49.07
C ILE A 45 -23.00 -3.49 -49.46
N GLN A 46 -23.83 -4.43 -49.91
CA GLN A 46 -23.36 -5.77 -50.30
C GLN A 46 -22.44 -5.75 -51.52
N ASP A 47 -22.56 -4.71 -52.36
CA ASP A 47 -21.71 -4.48 -53.52
C ASP A 47 -20.81 -3.26 -53.29
N MET A 48 -19.84 -3.37 -52.38
CA MET A 48 -18.86 -2.33 -52.06
C MET A 48 -17.42 -2.72 -52.43
N PRO A 49 -16.56 -1.76 -52.83
CA PRO A 49 -15.16 -2.05 -53.15
C PRO A 49 -14.34 -2.29 -51.88
N GLU A 50 -13.24 -3.02 -52.02
CA GLU A 50 -12.17 -3.14 -51.02
C GLU A 50 -11.34 -1.85 -50.91
N SER A 51 -12.00 -0.73 -50.59
CA SER A 51 -11.33 0.52 -50.24
C SER A 51 -11.38 0.68 -48.73
N GLU A 52 -10.23 0.86 -48.10
CA GLU A 52 -10.09 1.02 -46.65
C GLU A 52 -10.91 2.20 -46.11
N GLU A 53 -10.94 3.34 -46.82
CA GLU A 53 -11.76 4.50 -46.44
C GLU A 53 -13.26 4.18 -46.48
N ILE A 54 -13.70 3.39 -47.45
CA ILE A 54 -15.10 2.97 -47.56
C ILE A 54 -15.42 1.95 -46.46
N ALA A 55 -14.51 1.01 -46.17
CA ALA A 55 -14.65 0.05 -45.08
C ALA A 55 -14.77 0.76 -43.71
N GLN A 56 -13.96 1.79 -43.45
CA GLN A 56 -14.04 2.60 -42.22
C GLN A 56 -15.39 3.32 -42.11
N LEU A 57 -15.88 3.95 -43.19
CA LEU A 57 -17.18 4.62 -43.20
C LEU A 57 -18.34 3.66 -42.93
N LEU A 58 -18.23 2.40 -43.38
CA LEU A 58 -19.22 1.35 -43.17
C LEU A 58 -19.08 0.63 -41.81
N SER A 59 -17.92 0.73 -41.15
CA SER A 59 -17.66 0.02 -39.90
C SER A 59 -18.45 0.61 -38.73
N GLY A 60 -19.38 -0.18 -38.18
CA GLY A 60 -20.11 0.11 -36.93
C GLY A 60 -21.02 1.35 -36.94
N SER A 61 -21.19 2.02 -38.09
CA SER A 61 -21.88 3.31 -38.16
C SER A 61 -23.30 3.20 -38.76
N TYR A 62 -24.22 4.02 -38.26
CA TYR A 62 -25.49 4.26 -38.92
C TYR A 62 -25.25 5.16 -40.15
N ILE A 63 -25.20 4.55 -41.34
CA ILE A 63 -25.00 5.25 -42.61
C ILE A 63 -26.16 6.22 -42.84
N HIS A 64 -25.92 7.47 -43.20
CA HIS A 64 -26.97 8.48 -43.42
C HIS A 64 -26.60 9.35 -44.62
N TYR A 65 -27.43 10.34 -44.97
CA TYR A 65 -27.24 11.17 -46.15
C TYR A 65 -25.79 11.64 -46.41
N PHE A 66 -25.10 12.23 -45.42
CA PHE A 66 -23.70 12.66 -45.61
C PHE A 66 -22.73 11.51 -45.88
N HIS A 67 -22.95 10.33 -45.30
CA HIS A 67 -22.17 9.13 -45.62
C HIS A 67 -22.42 8.72 -47.07
N CYS A 68 -23.66 8.74 -47.55
CA CYS A 68 -23.99 8.46 -48.95
C CYS A 68 -23.32 9.45 -49.91
N LEU A 69 -23.30 10.75 -49.58
CA LEU A 69 -22.58 11.76 -50.37
C LEU A 69 -21.07 11.48 -50.43
N ARG A 70 -20.47 11.15 -49.28
CA ARG A 70 -19.04 10.83 -49.20
C ARG A 70 -18.71 9.57 -49.98
N ILE A 71 -19.54 8.53 -49.91
CA ILE A 71 -19.39 7.30 -50.69
C ILE A 71 -19.45 7.62 -52.19
N VAL A 72 -20.43 8.40 -52.64
CA VAL A 72 -20.53 8.81 -54.05
C VAL A 72 -19.28 9.59 -54.48
N ASP A 73 -18.76 10.47 -53.62
CA ASP A 73 -17.53 11.23 -53.90
C ASP A 73 -16.30 10.32 -54.04
N LEU A 74 -16.12 9.37 -53.13
CA LEU A 74 -15.04 8.39 -53.19
C LEU A 74 -15.14 7.50 -54.44
N LEU A 75 -16.35 7.06 -54.80
CA LEU A 75 -16.59 6.29 -56.01
C LEU A 75 -16.26 7.08 -57.29
N LYS A 76 -16.43 8.41 -57.30
CA LYS A 76 -15.98 9.23 -58.45
C LYS A 76 -14.46 9.20 -58.63
N GLY A 77 -13.71 9.14 -57.53
CA GLY A 77 -12.25 9.09 -57.53
C GLY A 77 -11.70 7.72 -57.93
N THR A 78 -12.34 6.64 -57.48
CA THR A 78 -11.88 5.26 -57.72
C THR A 78 -12.35 4.70 -59.07
N GLU A 79 -13.49 5.14 -59.61
CA GLU A 79 -14.08 4.63 -60.86
C GLU A 79 -13.94 5.59 -62.06
N ALA A 80 -12.98 6.52 -62.00
CA ALA A 80 -12.78 7.56 -63.03
C ALA A 80 -12.54 7.02 -64.46
N SER A 81 -12.13 5.75 -64.60
CA SER A 81 -11.87 5.07 -65.88
C SER A 81 -13.12 4.50 -66.58
N THR A 82 -14.29 4.48 -65.94
CA THR A 82 -15.48 3.74 -66.43
C THR A 82 -16.64 4.68 -66.77
N LYS A 83 -16.35 5.72 -67.55
CA LYS A 83 -17.37 6.65 -68.08
C LYS A 83 -17.80 6.22 -69.48
N ASN A 84 -19.12 6.05 -69.69
CA ASN A 84 -19.68 5.82 -71.02
C ASN A 84 -19.46 7.04 -71.94
N ILE A 85 -19.61 6.84 -73.25
CA ILE A 85 -19.42 7.86 -74.32
C ILE A 85 -20.23 9.17 -74.10
N PHE A 86 -21.24 9.16 -73.21
CA PHE A 86 -22.03 10.33 -72.80
C PHE A 86 -21.61 10.96 -71.45
N GLY A 87 -20.46 10.60 -70.90
CA GLY A 87 -19.95 11.14 -69.62
C GLY A 87 -20.66 10.62 -68.37
N ARG A 88 -21.56 9.64 -68.49
CA ARG A 88 -22.25 8.99 -67.37
C ARG A 88 -21.42 7.81 -66.84
N TYR A 89 -21.32 7.69 -65.53
CA TYR A 89 -20.67 6.56 -64.86
C TYR A 89 -21.46 5.27 -65.14
N SER A 90 -20.78 4.19 -65.56
CA SER A 90 -21.46 2.98 -66.06
C SER A 90 -21.63 1.87 -65.03
N SER A 91 -20.88 1.87 -63.91
CA SER A 91 -20.94 0.84 -62.86
C SER A 91 -22.32 0.81 -62.20
N GLN A 92 -22.75 -0.39 -61.77
CA GLN A 92 -24.02 -0.57 -61.08
C GLN A 92 -24.00 0.11 -59.70
N ARG A 93 -22.93 -0.13 -58.93
CA ARG A 93 -22.65 0.52 -57.64
C ARG A 93 -22.81 2.04 -57.66
N MET A 94 -22.16 2.74 -58.62
CA MET A 94 -22.27 4.19 -58.70
C MET A 94 -23.71 4.65 -58.98
N LYS A 95 -24.46 3.90 -59.81
CA LYS A 95 -25.88 4.20 -60.07
C LYS A 95 -26.73 3.99 -58.82
N ASP A 96 -26.48 2.92 -58.07
CA ASP A 96 -27.25 2.60 -56.86
C ASP A 96 -27.02 3.66 -55.77
N TRP A 97 -25.78 4.07 -55.53
CA TRP A 97 -25.46 5.13 -54.56
C TRP A 97 -25.94 6.51 -55.02
N GLN A 98 -25.92 6.81 -56.32
CA GLN A 98 -26.54 8.03 -56.87
C GLN A 98 -28.06 8.02 -56.74
N GLU A 99 -28.71 6.86 -56.94
CA GLU A 99 -30.16 6.71 -56.75
C GLU A 99 -30.52 6.93 -55.27
N ILE A 100 -29.76 6.36 -54.33
CA ILE A 100 -29.95 6.57 -52.90
C ILE A 100 -29.88 8.06 -52.54
N VAL A 101 -28.85 8.77 -53.04
CA VAL A 101 -28.73 10.23 -52.83
C VAL A 101 -29.93 10.98 -53.44
N ALA A 102 -30.34 10.63 -54.66
CA ALA A 102 -31.49 11.25 -55.31
C ALA A 102 -32.80 11.00 -54.54
N LEU A 103 -32.98 9.83 -53.93
CA LEU A 103 -34.14 9.53 -53.08
C LEU A 103 -34.14 10.34 -51.77
N TYR A 104 -32.96 10.55 -51.19
CA TYR A 104 -32.82 11.44 -50.04
C TYR A 104 -33.18 12.89 -50.36
N GLU A 105 -32.69 13.40 -51.50
CA GLU A 105 -32.92 14.78 -51.94
C GLU A 105 -34.35 15.00 -52.43
N LYS A 106 -34.98 13.96 -52.97
CA LYS A 106 -36.39 13.97 -53.32
C LYS A 106 -37.24 14.21 -52.06
N ASP A 107 -38.11 15.21 -52.16
CA ASP A 107 -38.99 15.68 -51.09
C ASP A 107 -38.23 16.07 -49.79
N ASN A 108 -36.94 16.39 -49.90
CA ASN A 108 -36.02 16.74 -48.81
C ASN A 108 -36.00 15.73 -47.65
N THR A 109 -36.12 14.43 -47.94
CA THR A 109 -36.15 13.36 -46.93
C THR A 109 -34.90 13.36 -46.03
N TYR A 110 -33.74 13.78 -46.54
CA TYR A 110 -32.51 13.93 -45.75
C TYR A 110 -32.67 14.88 -44.54
N LEU A 111 -33.47 15.95 -44.66
CA LEU A 111 -33.65 16.91 -43.57
C LEU A 111 -34.31 16.26 -42.35
N VAL A 112 -35.22 15.32 -42.56
CA VAL A 112 -35.91 14.62 -41.46
C VAL A 112 -34.92 13.78 -40.67
N GLU A 113 -34.14 12.95 -41.36
CA GLU A 113 -33.17 12.05 -40.72
C GLU A 113 -32.07 12.83 -40.00
N LEU A 114 -31.53 13.87 -40.64
CA LEU A 114 -30.50 14.71 -40.03
C LEU A 114 -31.03 15.52 -38.84
N SER A 115 -32.28 15.98 -38.90
CA SER A 115 -32.90 16.67 -37.76
C SER A 115 -33.09 15.73 -36.58
N SER A 116 -33.55 14.50 -36.81
CA SER A 116 -33.65 13.48 -35.77
C SER A 116 -32.29 13.16 -35.15
N LEU A 117 -31.26 13.00 -35.98
CA LEU A 117 -29.89 12.76 -35.53
C LEU A 117 -29.36 13.93 -34.69
N LEU A 118 -29.59 15.17 -35.13
CA LEU A 118 -29.19 16.38 -34.41
C LEU A 118 -29.87 16.47 -33.05
N VAL A 119 -31.19 16.24 -33.00
CA VAL A 119 -31.96 16.24 -31.75
C VAL A 119 -31.41 15.20 -30.78
N ARG A 120 -31.17 13.97 -31.25
CA ARG A 120 -30.59 12.91 -30.42
C ARG A 120 -29.23 13.29 -29.84
N ASN A 121 -28.34 13.81 -30.69
CA ASN A 121 -27.00 14.21 -30.27
C ASN A 121 -27.03 15.33 -29.23
N VAL A 122 -27.82 16.38 -29.47
CA VAL A 122 -27.92 17.53 -28.57
C VAL A 122 -28.61 17.17 -27.26
N SER A 123 -29.62 16.31 -27.30
CA SER A 123 -30.48 16.03 -26.14
C SER A 123 -29.96 14.90 -25.27
N TYR A 124 -29.23 13.94 -25.83
CA TYR A 124 -28.83 12.71 -25.12
C TYR A 124 -27.33 12.42 -25.21
N GLU A 125 -26.76 12.35 -26.41
CA GLU A 125 -25.36 11.91 -26.59
C GLU A 125 -24.37 12.89 -25.94
N ILE A 126 -24.47 14.19 -26.27
CA ILE A 126 -23.56 15.21 -25.73
C ILE A 126 -23.69 15.30 -24.20
N PRO A 127 -24.90 15.37 -23.60
CA PRO A 127 -25.04 15.33 -22.14
C PRO A 127 -24.48 14.05 -21.50
N SER A 128 -24.69 12.88 -22.11
CA SER A 128 -24.18 11.60 -21.60
C SER A 128 -22.65 11.60 -21.60
N LEU A 129 -22.03 11.98 -22.72
CA LEU A 129 -20.58 12.09 -22.86
C LEU A 129 -20.00 13.11 -21.87
N LYS A 130 -20.66 14.27 -21.68
CA LYS A 130 -20.25 15.25 -20.67
C LYS A 130 -20.26 14.66 -19.25
N LYS A 131 -21.29 13.87 -18.89
CA LYS A 131 -21.34 13.17 -17.61
C LYS A 131 -20.27 12.10 -17.46
N GLN A 132 -19.92 11.39 -18.54
CA GLN A 132 -18.83 10.42 -18.53
C GLN A 132 -17.48 11.13 -18.34
N ILE A 133 -17.23 12.21 -19.09
CA ILE A 133 -16.01 13.03 -18.94
C ILE A 133 -15.87 13.56 -17.51
N ALA A 134 -16.95 14.11 -16.94
CA ALA A 134 -16.93 14.61 -15.56
C ALA A 134 -16.60 13.51 -14.54
N ARG A 135 -17.13 12.29 -14.73
CA ARG A 135 -16.78 11.12 -13.89
C ARG A 135 -15.31 10.74 -14.03
N CYS A 136 -14.79 10.70 -15.26
CA CYS A 136 -13.37 10.41 -15.49
C CYS A 136 -12.46 11.47 -14.83
N GLN A 137 -12.84 12.74 -14.90
CA GLN A 137 -12.10 13.84 -14.26
C GLN A 137 -12.12 13.73 -12.73
N GLN A 138 -13.27 13.41 -12.14
CA GLN A 138 -13.37 13.18 -10.69
C GLN A 138 -12.48 11.99 -10.27
N LEU A 139 -12.57 10.88 -10.99
CA LEU A 139 -11.78 9.69 -10.69
C LEU A 139 -10.27 9.94 -10.83
N GLN A 140 -9.86 10.71 -11.84
CA GLN A 140 -8.48 11.15 -12.01
C GLN A 140 -7.98 11.94 -10.80
N GLN A 141 -8.80 12.88 -10.29
CA GLN A 141 -8.44 13.66 -9.10
C GLN A 141 -8.33 12.79 -7.84
N GLU A 142 -9.25 11.84 -7.67
CA GLU A 142 -9.22 10.90 -6.54
C GLU A 142 -7.97 10.01 -6.58
N TYR A 143 -7.57 9.50 -7.75
CA TYR A 143 -6.34 8.71 -7.88
C TYR A 143 -5.09 9.55 -7.64
N SER A 144 -5.03 10.78 -8.15
CA SER A 144 -3.92 11.70 -7.88
C SER A 144 -3.77 11.95 -6.37
N ARG A 145 -4.89 12.15 -5.66
CA ARG A 145 -4.87 12.32 -4.20
C ARG A 145 -4.41 11.06 -3.47
N LYS A 146 -4.90 9.88 -3.88
CA LYS A 146 -4.50 8.60 -3.29
C LYS A 146 -3.02 8.30 -3.51
N GLU A 147 -2.48 8.68 -4.66
CA GLU A 147 -1.05 8.57 -4.95
C GLU A 147 -0.23 9.44 -3.99
N GLU A 148 -0.61 10.72 -3.82
CA GLU A 148 0.05 11.63 -2.89
C GLU A 148 -0.03 11.12 -1.44
N GLU A 149 -1.21 10.66 -1.00
CA GLU A 149 -1.41 10.07 0.33
C GLU A 149 -0.54 8.82 0.53
N GLY A 150 -0.46 7.94 -0.48
CA GLY A 150 0.37 6.74 -0.44
C GLY A 150 1.87 7.05 -0.38
N GLN A 151 2.33 8.03 -1.17
CA GLN A 151 3.72 8.48 -1.15
C GLN A 151 4.08 9.13 0.19
N ALA A 152 3.20 9.97 0.73
CA ALA A 152 3.39 10.59 2.04
C ALA A 152 3.45 9.54 3.16
N GLY A 153 2.52 8.56 3.15
CA GLY A 153 2.52 7.48 4.12
C GLY A 153 3.77 6.60 4.04
N ALA A 154 4.25 6.30 2.84
CA ALA A 154 5.51 5.56 2.66
C ALA A 154 6.74 6.34 3.18
N ALA A 155 6.76 7.66 2.96
CA ALA A 155 7.83 8.53 3.47
C ALA A 155 7.81 8.60 5.01
N GLU A 156 6.62 8.74 5.61
CA GLU A 156 6.45 8.75 7.06
C GLU A 156 6.92 7.43 7.70
N MET A 157 6.50 6.29 7.16
CA MET A 157 6.94 4.97 7.66
C MET A 157 8.45 4.78 7.55
N ARG A 158 9.05 5.27 6.45
CA ARG A 158 10.50 5.26 6.27
C ARG A 158 11.22 6.13 7.29
N GLU A 159 10.68 7.31 7.60
CA GLU A 159 11.26 8.19 8.62
C GLU A 159 11.15 7.56 10.02
N GLN A 160 10.01 6.98 10.37
CA GLN A 160 9.81 6.26 11.63
C GLN A 160 10.77 5.06 11.76
N PHE A 161 10.99 4.33 10.67
CA PHE A 161 11.97 3.26 10.60
C PHE A 161 13.38 3.75 10.92
N TYR A 162 13.88 4.76 10.20
CA TYR A 162 15.22 5.30 10.43
C TYR A 162 15.36 5.97 11.79
N HIS A 163 14.30 6.58 12.32
CA HIS A 163 14.29 7.10 13.69
C HIS A 163 14.51 5.96 14.70
N SER A 164 13.82 4.84 14.53
CA SER A 164 13.98 3.65 15.36
C SER A 164 15.40 3.07 15.23
N CYS A 165 15.93 2.97 14.00
CA CYS A 165 17.31 2.52 13.77
C CYS A 165 18.33 3.39 14.54
N LYS A 166 18.17 4.73 14.49
CA LYS A 166 19.01 5.65 15.26
C LYS A 166 18.89 5.45 16.77
N GLN A 167 17.69 5.20 17.30
CA GLN A 167 17.51 4.92 18.73
C GLN A 167 18.26 3.67 19.19
N TYR A 168 18.29 2.62 18.35
CA TYR A 168 19.01 1.39 18.65
C TYR A 168 20.51 1.44 18.29
N GLY A 169 20.99 2.53 17.66
CA GLY A 169 22.38 2.65 17.22
C GLY A 169 22.73 1.74 16.04
N VAL A 170 21.73 1.37 15.22
CA VAL A 170 21.87 0.49 14.05
C VAL A 170 21.74 1.30 12.75
N ALA A 171 22.41 0.87 11.69
CA ALA A 171 22.36 1.49 10.37
C ALA A 171 21.04 1.22 9.64
N GLY A 172 20.45 0.03 9.86
CA GLY A 172 19.18 -0.39 9.28
C GLY A 172 19.31 -1.17 7.97
N ASP A 173 20.49 -1.70 7.64
CA ASP A 173 20.73 -2.51 6.44
C ASP A 173 20.34 -3.98 6.67
N ASN A 174 20.82 -4.56 7.77
CA ASN A 174 20.39 -5.87 8.25
C ASN A 174 20.19 -5.83 9.76
N ILE A 175 18.98 -5.40 10.14
CA ILE A 175 18.57 -5.17 11.54
C ILE A 175 18.94 -6.36 12.43
N ARG A 176 18.69 -7.60 11.97
CA ARG A 176 18.97 -8.80 12.77
C ARG A 176 20.47 -8.98 13.01
N ARG A 177 21.31 -8.80 11.99
CA ARG A 177 22.78 -8.88 12.13
C ARG A 177 23.33 -7.76 13.00
N GLU A 178 22.84 -6.54 12.80
CA GLU A 178 23.29 -5.36 13.55
C GLU A 178 22.93 -5.45 15.04
N LEU A 179 21.71 -5.89 15.36
CA LEU A 179 21.31 -6.15 16.75
C LEU A 179 22.13 -7.28 17.39
N LEU A 180 22.42 -8.36 16.65
CA LEU A 180 23.29 -9.44 17.14
C LEU A 180 24.72 -8.95 17.39
N ALA A 181 25.24 -8.05 16.57
CA ALA A 181 26.56 -7.45 16.77
C ALA A 181 26.61 -6.62 18.06
N LEU A 182 25.59 -5.80 18.34
CA LEU A 182 25.47 -5.05 19.60
C LEU A 182 25.47 -5.98 20.82
N VAL A 183 24.76 -7.12 20.75
CA VAL A 183 24.75 -8.12 21.83
C VAL A 183 26.15 -8.73 22.05
N LYS A 184 26.96 -8.89 20.99
CA LYS A 184 28.33 -9.40 21.10
C LYS A 184 29.31 -8.40 21.72
N GLU A 185 29.06 -7.09 21.58
CA GLU A 185 29.90 -6.04 22.20
C GLU A 185 29.60 -5.86 23.70
N LEU A 186 28.40 -6.23 24.15
CA LEU A 186 27.96 -6.05 25.53
C LEU A 186 28.92 -6.64 26.59
N PRO A 187 29.45 -7.87 26.48
CA PRO A 187 30.38 -8.42 27.48
C PRO A 187 31.66 -7.59 27.64
N ASN A 188 32.17 -6.99 26.54
CA ASN A 188 33.35 -6.14 26.59
C ASN A 188 33.05 -4.83 27.33
N GLN A 189 31.89 -4.21 27.06
CA GLN A 189 31.45 -3.01 27.77
C GLN A 189 31.27 -3.28 29.28
N LEU A 190 30.68 -4.43 29.63
CA LEU A 190 30.54 -4.83 31.04
C LEU A 190 31.89 -5.11 31.70
N ALA A 191 32.85 -5.70 30.98
CA ALA A 191 34.21 -5.89 31.48
C ALA A 191 34.93 -4.56 31.74
N GLU A 192 34.77 -3.56 30.85
CA GLU A 192 35.30 -2.21 31.07
C GLU A 192 34.70 -1.53 32.30
N ILE A 193 33.37 -1.64 32.50
CA ILE A 193 32.70 -1.14 33.70
C ILE A 193 33.27 -1.81 34.97
N GLY A 194 33.42 -3.14 34.95
CA GLY A 194 34.01 -3.89 36.06
C GLY A 194 35.46 -3.48 36.34
N ALA A 195 36.26 -3.22 35.31
CA ALA A 195 37.63 -2.71 35.46
C ALA A 195 37.64 -1.29 36.04
N GLY A 196 36.71 -0.43 35.64
CA GLY A 196 36.53 0.92 36.18
C GLY A 196 36.25 0.94 37.69
N ALA A 197 35.64 -0.12 38.24
CA ALA A 197 35.39 -0.24 39.68
C ALA A 197 36.68 -0.24 40.52
N GLN A 198 37.84 -0.55 39.94
CA GLN A 198 39.14 -0.47 40.63
C GLN A 198 39.42 0.94 41.16
N ALA A 199 38.97 1.98 40.46
CA ALA A 199 39.18 3.38 40.85
C ALA A 199 38.36 3.80 42.09
N LEU A 200 37.37 3.00 42.50
CA LEU A 200 36.47 3.34 43.62
C LEU A 200 37.04 3.01 45.00
N GLY A 201 38.27 2.49 45.08
CA GLY A 201 38.88 2.03 46.33
C GLY A 201 38.87 3.06 47.46
N GLU A 202 39.32 4.28 47.19
CA GLU A 202 39.33 5.36 48.19
C GLU A 202 37.93 5.71 48.70
N ALA A 203 36.94 5.72 47.80
CA ALA A 203 35.56 6.05 48.14
C ALA A 203 34.90 4.93 48.96
N ILE A 204 35.19 3.67 48.65
CA ILE A 204 34.73 2.50 49.40
C ILE A 204 35.35 2.49 50.81
N ASP A 205 36.64 2.81 50.94
CA ASP A 205 37.32 2.84 52.23
C ASP A 205 36.85 4.02 53.10
N LEU A 206 36.57 5.17 52.49
CA LEU A 206 35.91 6.29 53.17
C LEU A 206 34.52 5.88 53.69
N TYR A 207 33.71 5.22 52.86
CA TYR A 207 32.38 4.76 53.26
C TYR A 207 32.45 3.76 54.42
N GLN A 208 33.37 2.78 54.38
CA GLN A 208 33.61 1.86 55.49
C GLN A 208 33.99 2.60 56.78
N ALA A 209 34.85 3.63 56.69
CA ALA A 209 35.22 4.43 57.86
C ALA A 209 34.03 5.22 58.42
N CYS A 210 33.16 5.77 57.56
CA CYS A 210 31.94 6.44 57.97
C CYS A 210 30.95 5.47 58.65
N VAL A 211 30.72 4.29 58.09
CA VAL A 211 29.84 3.27 58.68
C VAL A 211 30.42 2.78 60.02
N GLY A 212 31.72 2.54 60.09
CA GLY A 212 32.38 2.14 61.34
C GLY A 212 32.29 3.22 62.44
N PHE A 213 32.35 4.50 62.06
CA PHE A 213 32.17 5.62 62.99
C PHE A 213 30.72 5.77 63.47
N VAL A 214 29.74 5.61 62.58
CA VAL A 214 28.31 5.84 62.91
C VAL A 214 27.67 4.64 63.59
N CYS A 215 27.98 3.43 63.15
CA CYS A 215 27.29 2.21 63.58
C CYS A 215 28.06 1.45 64.67
N GLU A 216 29.28 1.86 65.03
CA GLU A 216 30.16 1.19 66.01
C GLU A 216 30.36 -0.32 65.72
N SER A 217 30.15 -0.74 64.46
CA SER A 217 30.18 -2.14 63.99
C SER A 217 31.29 -2.34 62.94
N PRO A 218 32.58 -2.35 63.33
CA PRO A 218 33.70 -2.40 62.40
C PRO A 218 33.92 -3.76 61.72
N GLU A 219 33.23 -4.82 62.16
CA GLU A 219 33.51 -6.19 61.72
C GLU A 219 32.81 -6.59 60.41
N GLU A 220 31.74 -5.89 60.01
CA GLU A 220 30.99 -6.22 58.79
C GLU A 220 31.53 -5.46 57.57
N GLN A 221 31.86 -6.20 56.53
CA GLN A 221 32.41 -5.64 55.29
C GLN A 221 31.30 -4.97 54.49
N VAL A 222 31.37 -3.65 54.34
CA VAL A 222 30.39 -2.90 53.53
C VAL A 222 30.67 -3.09 52.04
N LEU A 223 29.59 -3.04 51.24
CA LEU A 223 29.63 -3.12 49.78
C LEU A 223 30.36 -4.38 49.27
N PRO A 224 29.88 -5.59 49.64
CA PRO A 224 30.56 -6.85 49.35
C PRO A 224 30.70 -7.11 47.84
N MET A 225 29.71 -6.75 47.02
CA MET A 225 29.76 -6.94 45.57
C MET A 225 30.76 -5.98 44.91
N LEU A 226 30.70 -4.69 45.28
CA LEU A 226 31.56 -3.65 44.75
C LEU A 226 33.03 -3.89 45.13
N ARG A 227 33.30 -4.31 46.38
CA ARG A 227 34.66 -4.71 46.82
C ARG A 227 35.17 -5.96 46.11
N TYR A 228 34.30 -6.90 45.79
CA TYR A 228 34.68 -8.08 45.03
C TYR A 228 35.05 -7.70 43.59
N VAL A 229 34.20 -6.96 42.89
CA VAL A 229 34.45 -6.49 41.52
C VAL A 229 35.67 -5.57 41.45
N GLN A 230 35.91 -4.72 42.47
CA GLN A 230 37.13 -3.92 42.57
C GLN A 230 38.41 -4.78 42.57
N ARG A 231 38.40 -5.94 43.24
CA ARG A 231 39.58 -6.80 43.40
C ARG A 231 39.75 -7.80 42.25
N ARG A 232 38.66 -8.34 41.72
CA ARG A 232 38.64 -9.45 40.76
C ARG A 232 38.10 -9.09 39.38
N GLY A 233 37.53 -7.90 39.21
CA GLY A 233 36.88 -7.48 37.96
C GLY A 233 35.51 -8.14 37.76
N ASN A 234 34.99 -8.06 36.53
CA ASN A 234 33.73 -8.68 36.13
C ASN A 234 33.91 -10.19 35.88
N SER A 235 34.15 -10.97 36.93
CA SER A 235 34.31 -12.43 36.85
C SER A 235 32.96 -13.16 36.72
N THR A 236 33.01 -14.49 36.61
CA THR A 236 31.80 -15.33 36.52
C THR A 236 31.07 -15.42 37.87
N VAL A 237 29.75 -15.59 37.83
CA VAL A 237 28.95 -15.87 39.03
C VAL A 237 29.44 -17.14 39.73
N TYR A 238 29.92 -18.13 38.95
CA TYR A 238 30.58 -19.33 39.48
C TYR A 238 31.77 -19.00 40.40
N GLU A 239 32.71 -18.17 39.92
CA GLU A 239 33.91 -17.79 40.69
C GLU A 239 33.54 -17.03 41.96
N TRP A 240 32.50 -16.19 41.91
CA TRP A 240 32.02 -15.46 43.07
C TRP A 240 31.39 -16.39 44.12
N ARG A 241 30.57 -17.37 43.71
CA ARG A 241 29.89 -18.31 44.62
C ARG A 241 30.82 -19.37 45.21
N THR A 242 31.77 -19.87 44.42
CA THR A 242 32.63 -21.00 44.79
C THR A 242 34.03 -20.59 45.25
N GLY A 243 34.46 -19.37 44.92
CA GLY A 243 35.80 -18.86 45.23
C GLY A 243 36.90 -19.41 44.32
N THR A 244 36.58 -20.25 43.33
CA THR A 244 37.52 -20.84 42.38
C THR A 244 37.14 -20.53 40.93
N GLU A 245 38.15 -20.29 40.09
CA GLU A 245 37.92 -20.02 38.66
C GLU A 245 37.40 -21.27 37.95
N PRO A 246 36.37 -21.16 37.10
CA PRO A 246 35.84 -22.30 36.34
C PRO A 246 36.84 -22.76 35.27
N SER A 247 36.95 -24.07 35.09
CA SER A 247 37.78 -24.68 34.04
C SER A 247 37.11 -24.65 32.66
N VAL A 248 35.78 -24.67 32.61
CA VAL A 248 34.99 -24.56 31.38
C VAL A 248 33.76 -23.69 31.62
N VAL A 249 33.48 -22.75 30.71
CA VAL A 249 32.29 -21.89 30.74
C VAL A 249 31.42 -22.22 29.53
N GLU A 250 30.21 -22.73 29.77
CA GLU A 250 29.25 -23.06 28.71
C GLU A 250 28.19 -21.94 28.60
N ARG A 251 28.36 -21.06 27.61
CA ARG A 251 27.39 -19.99 27.32
C ARG A 251 26.34 -20.44 26.29
N PRO A 252 25.09 -19.94 26.36
CA PRO A 252 24.09 -20.15 25.32
C PRO A 252 24.60 -19.63 23.96
N HIS A 253 24.48 -20.44 22.91
CA HIS A 253 24.94 -20.08 21.57
C HIS A 253 23.90 -19.18 20.88
N LEU A 254 24.32 -18.02 20.41
CA LEU A 254 23.50 -17.19 19.52
C LEU A 254 23.69 -17.72 18.09
N GLU A 255 22.66 -18.33 17.52
CA GLU A 255 22.71 -18.78 16.12
C GLU A 255 22.80 -17.58 15.17
N GLU A 256 23.85 -17.56 14.35
CA GLU A 256 23.94 -16.64 13.22
C GLU A 256 23.09 -17.19 12.07
N PRO A 257 22.05 -16.46 11.63
CA PRO A 257 21.27 -16.90 10.48
C PRO A 257 22.09 -16.79 9.18
N PRO A 258 21.81 -17.67 8.20
CA PRO A 258 22.38 -17.55 6.86
C PRO A 258 22.00 -16.21 6.22
N GLU A 259 22.81 -15.76 5.24
CA GLU A 259 22.54 -14.52 4.52
C GLU A 259 21.13 -14.54 3.91
N PRO A 260 20.34 -13.46 4.04
CA PRO A 260 19.08 -13.38 3.31
C PRO A 260 19.38 -13.41 1.81
N VAL A 261 18.80 -14.38 1.11
CA VAL A 261 18.66 -14.34 -0.34
C VAL A 261 17.79 -13.14 -0.69
N GLU A 262 18.20 -12.33 -1.67
CA GLU A 262 17.40 -11.21 -2.18
C GLU A 262 16.07 -11.74 -2.76
N GLU A 263 15.03 -11.84 -1.94
CA GLU A 263 13.65 -12.00 -2.40
C GLU A 263 13.02 -10.61 -2.62
N ASP A 264 13.66 -9.78 -3.44
CA ASP A 264 13.09 -8.50 -3.87
C ASP A 264 12.26 -8.69 -5.16
N ALA A 265 11.09 -9.30 -5.00
CA ALA A 265 9.98 -9.11 -5.91
C ALA A 265 8.67 -9.46 -5.21
N ILE A 266 8.02 -8.45 -4.63
CA ILE A 266 6.58 -8.56 -4.38
C ILE A 266 5.91 -8.68 -5.76
N ASP A 267 5.46 -9.88 -6.10
CA ASP A 267 4.69 -10.16 -7.30
C ASP A 267 3.32 -9.48 -7.19
N TRP A 268 3.19 -8.31 -7.82
CA TRP A 268 1.95 -7.54 -7.88
C TRP A 268 0.93 -8.11 -8.87
N GLY A 269 1.16 -9.32 -9.39
CA GLY A 269 0.34 -9.94 -10.40
C GLY A 269 0.51 -9.27 -11.77
N ASP A 270 0.65 -10.10 -12.80
CA ASP A 270 0.48 -9.68 -14.17
C ASP A 270 -0.97 -9.21 -14.38
N PHE A 271 -1.21 -7.90 -14.28
CA PHE A 271 -2.39 -7.28 -14.87
C PHE A 271 -2.22 -7.30 -16.38
N GLY A 272 -2.32 -8.52 -16.93
CA GLY A 272 -2.20 -8.82 -18.35
C GLY A 272 -3.26 -8.07 -19.13
N VAL A 273 -2.88 -6.87 -19.56
CA VAL A 273 -3.35 -6.25 -20.79
C VAL A 273 -3.04 -7.26 -21.88
N ALA A 274 -4.03 -8.05 -22.28
CA ALA A 274 -3.95 -8.91 -23.44
C ALA A 274 -3.74 -8.01 -24.67
N VAL A 275 -2.48 -7.81 -25.04
CA VAL A 275 -2.09 -7.27 -26.34
C VAL A 275 -2.58 -8.27 -27.35
N ALA A 276 -3.67 -7.92 -28.05
CA ALA A 276 -4.21 -8.69 -29.15
C ALA A 276 -3.13 -8.81 -30.25
N SER A 277 -2.49 -9.98 -30.35
CA SER A 277 -1.78 -10.37 -31.57
C SER A 277 -2.80 -10.98 -32.53
N GLU A 278 -2.77 -10.49 -33.76
CA GLU A 278 -3.64 -10.87 -34.86
C GLU A 278 -3.74 -12.40 -35.09
N GLY A 279 -4.97 -12.84 -35.37
CA GLY A 279 -5.26 -14.01 -36.19
C GLY A 279 -5.35 -15.33 -35.43
N THR A 280 -6.56 -15.69 -34.97
CA THR A 280 -7.28 -16.92 -35.37
C THR A 280 -8.68 -16.90 -34.74
N ASP A 281 -9.70 -17.04 -35.58
CA ASP A 281 -11.11 -17.17 -35.24
C ASP A 281 -11.38 -18.51 -34.52
N SER A 282 -11.92 -18.46 -33.32
CA SER A 282 -12.67 -19.56 -32.69
C SER A 282 -13.48 -19.03 -31.52
N GLY A 283 -14.80 -19.00 -31.70
CA GLY A 283 -15.75 -18.48 -30.73
C GLY A 283 -15.75 -19.22 -29.40
N ILE A 284 -15.78 -18.45 -28.32
CA ILE A 284 -16.29 -18.89 -27.02
C ILE A 284 -17.40 -17.92 -26.61
N SER A 285 -18.57 -18.52 -26.44
CA SER A 285 -19.80 -17.92 -25.95
C SER A 285 -19.66 -17.39 -24.53
N ALA A 286 -20.12 -16.15 -24.35
CA ALA A 286 -20.66 -15.51 -23.15
C ALA A 286 -20.43 -16.16 -21.77
N GLN A 287 -19.82 -15.39 -20.87
CA GLN A 287 -20.49 -14.96 -19.63
C GLN A 287 -19.79 -13.69 -19.13
N ALA A 288 -20.58 -12.63 -18.95
CA ALA A 288 -20.14 -11.42 -18.29
C ALA A 288 -19.73 -11.77 -16.87
N ALA A 289 -18.42 -11.80 -16.60
CA ALA A 289 -17.93 -11.59 -15.26
C ALA A 289 -18.15 -10.10 -14.95
N GLU A 290 -19.37 -9.81 -14.52
CA GLU A 290 -19.72 -8.63 -13.76
C GLU A 290 -18.73 -8.54 -12.60
N ILE A 291 -17.75 -7.64 -12.73
CA ILE A 291 -16.83 -7.34 -11.65
C ILE A 291 -17.64 -6.59 -10.60
N ASP A 292 -18.10 -7.34 -9.60
CA ASP A 292 -18.84 -6.89 -8.44
C ASP A 292 -17.94 -6.03 -7.54
N TRP A 293 -17.98 -4.72 -7.75
CA TRP A 293 -17.40 -3.74 -6.84
C TRP A 293 -18.40 -3.41 -5.74
N GLY A 294 -18.70 -4.40 -4.89
CA GLY A 294 -19.76 -4.42 -3.87
C GLY A 294 -20.02 -3.11 -3.13
N ILE A 295 -20.83 -2.24 -3.72
CA ILE A 295 -21.47 -1.10 -3.07
C ILE A 295 -22.97 -1.35 -3.16
N SER A 296 -23.47 -2.16 -2.24
CA SER A 296 -24.91 -2.26 -2.00
C SER A 296 -25.28 -1.22 -0.95
N LEU A 297 -25.87 -0.11 -1.40
CA LEU A 297 -26.61 0.82 -0.57
C LEU A 297 -28.06 0.34 -0.55
N GLU A 298 -28.53 -0.21 0.56
CA GLU A 298 -29.67 0.36 1.29
C GLU A 298 -29.99 -0.35 2.62
N SER A 299 -29.94 0.49 3.68
CA SER A 299 -30.80 0.59 4.87
C SER A 299 -30.90 -0.53 5.93
N ASP A 300 -30.40 -0.17 7.12
CA ASP A 300 -30.95 -0.35 8.47
C ASP A 300 -31.92 -1.50 8.72
N SER A 301 -31.51 -2.48 9.53
CA SER A 301 -32.07 -2.65 10.89
C SER A 301 -31.48 -3.84 11.66
N LYS A 302 -31.17 -3.56 12.93
CA LYS A 302 -31.12 -4.45 14.11
C LYS A 302 -29.94 -5.41 14.30
N GLU A 303 -29.14 -5.04 15.31
CA GLU A 303 -28.67 -5.84 16.46
C GLU A 303 -28.74 -7.37 16.33
N ALA A 304 -27.58 -8.04 16.47
CA ALA A 304 -27.26 -8.86 17.65
C ALA A 304 -26.02 -9.75 17.41
N GLY A 305 -25.14 -9.81 18.42
CA GLY A 305 -24.08 -10.82 18.58
C GLY A 305 -22.79 -10.44 17.83
N GLY A 306 -21.68 -10.11 18.46
CA GLY A 306 -21.15 -10.66 19.69
C GLY A 306 -19.88 -11.43 19.35
N ASP A 307 -18.76 -10.72 19.18
CA ASP A 307 -17.42 -11.24 19.45
C ASP A 307 -16.44 -10.06 19.55
N GLY A 308 -16.48 -9.39 20.71
CA GLY A 308 -15.40 -8.50 21.10
C GLY A 308 -14.27 -9.38 21.62
N ILE A 309 -13.11 -9.31 20.98
CA ILE A 309 -11.90 -9.96 21.46
C ILE A 309 -11.56 -9.35 22.82
N ASP A 310 -11.78 -10.15 23.85
CA ASP A 310 -11.51 -9.87 25.25
C ASP A 310 -10.00 -9.87 25.50
N TRP A 311 -9.46 -8.70 25.83
CA TRP A 311 -8.06 -8.52 26.25
C TRP A 311 -7.96 -8.40 27.78
N GLY A 312 -8.79 -9.14 28.51
CA GLY A 312 -8.68 -9.33 29.95
C GLY A 312 -8.64 -10.81 30.31
N ASP A 313 -7.49 -11.32 30.73
CA ASP A 313 -7.22 -11.56 32.15
C ASP A 313 -5.87 -12.27 32.32
N ASP A 314 -5.28 -12.01 33.48
CA ASP A 314 -4.08 -12.60 34.03
C ASP A 314 -3.94 -14.11 33.77
N ALA A 315 -3.19 -14.47 32.74
CA ALA A 315 -2.42 -15.70 32.79
C ALA A 315 -1.16 -15.41 33.61
N ALA A 316 -1.30 -15.48 34.94
CA ALA A 316 -0.19 -15.70 35.83
C ALA A 316 0.56 -16.96 35.37
N LEU A 317 1.54 -16.77 34.49
CA LEU A 317 2.56 -17.76 34.19
C LEU A 317 3.31 -17.96 35.50
N GLN A 318 2.84 -18.96 36.23
CA GLN A 318 3.54 -19.56 37.35
C GLN A 318 4.83 -20.13 36.77
N ILE A 319 5.87 -19.29 36.68
CA ILE A 319 7.25 -19.70 36.46
C ILE A 319 7.59 -20.50 37.72
N THR A 320 7.40 -21.81 37.63
CA THR A 320 7.99 -22.75 38.56
C THR A 320 9.49 -22.57 38.43
N VAL A 321 10.07 -21.83 39.37
CA VAL A 321 11.51 -21.89 39.65
C VAL A 321 11.76 -23.31 40.13
N LEU A 322 12.01 -24.20 39.19
CA LEU A 322 12.68 -25.46 39.46
C LEU A 322 14.07 -25.04 39.95
N GLU A 323 14.24 -25.11 41.27
CA GLU A 323 15.53 -25.12 41.94
C GLU A 323 16.30 -26.34 41.39
N ALA A 324 16.87 -26.16 40.20
CA ALA A 324 17.76 -27.10 39.59
C ALA A 324 19.07 -27.00 40.38
N GLY A 325 19.11 -27.70 41.51
CA GLY A 325 20.35 -28.16 42.12
C GLY A 325 21.04 -29.10 41.13
N THR A 326 21.62 -28.53 40.08
CA THR A 326 22.54 -29.27 39.22
C THR A 326 23.83 -29.40 40.00
N GLN A 327 24.11 -30.61 40.48
CA GLN A 327 25.47 -31.07 40.68
C GLN A 327 26.17 -31.02 39.31
N ALA A 328 26.63 -29.82 38.93
CA ALA A 328 27.57 -29.67 37.85
C ALA A 328 28.89 -30.31 38.31
N PRO A 329 29.61 -31.01 37.43
CA PRO A 329 30.97 -31.46 37.75
C PRO A 329 31.81 -30.27 38.22
N GLU A 330 32.61 -30.49 39.26
CA GLU A 330 33.48 -29.47 39.85
C GLU A 330 34.29 -28.75 38.75
N GLY A 331 34.14 -27.43 38.66
CA GLY A 331 34.83 -26.58 37.68
C GLY A 331 34.06 -26.22 36.40
N VAL A 332 32.84 -26.70 36.15
CA VAL A 332 32.07 -26.29 34.94
C VAL A 332 30.97 -25.29 35.28
N ALA A 333 31.09 -24.06 34.77
CA ALA A 333 30.08 -23.02 34.91
C ALA A 333 28.99 -23.19 33.84
N ARG A 334 27.73 -23.42 34.26
CA ARG A 334 26.56 -23.62 33.39
C ARG A 334 25.38 -22.75 33.83
N GLY A 335 24.51 -22.40 32.88
CA GLY A 335 23.30 -21.64 33.18
C GLY A 335 23.62 -20.26 33.79
N PRO A 336 23.01 -19.87 34.93
CA PRO A 336 23.27 -18.57 35.55
C PRO A 336 24.72 -18.42 36.03
N ASP A 337 25.38 -19.52 36.41
CA ASP A 337 26.77 -19.50 36.88
C ASP A 337 27.78 -19.24 35.74
N ALA A 338 27.38 -19.44 34.49
CA ALA A 338 28.19 -19.16 33.29
C ALA A 338 28.21 -17.66 32.90
N LEU A 339 27.30 -16.87 33.45
CA LEU A 339 27.23 -15.43 33.23
C LEU A 339 28.27 -14.71 34.11
N THR A 340 28.70 -13.53 33.68
CA THR A 340 29.49 -12.63 34.53
C THR A 340 28.61 -11.91 35.55
N LEU A 341 29.23 -11.38 36.60
CA LEU A 341 28.55 -10.66 37.68
C LEU A 341 27.70 -9.48 37.19
N LEU A 342 28.14 -8.79 36.14
CA LEU A 342 27.40 -7.66 35.55
C LEU A 342 26.43 -8.09 34.44
N GLU A 343 26.52 -9.32 33.94
CA GLU A 343 25.52 -9.92 33.02
C GLU A 343 24.33 -10.50 33.80
N TYR A 344 24.57 -11.06 35.00
CA TYR A 344 23.53 -11.67 35.81
C TYR A 344 22.69 -10.62 36.57
N PRO A 345 21.35 -10.57 36.42
CA PRO A 345 20.53 -9.47 36.93
C PRO A 345 20.63 -9.23 38.44
N GLU A 346 20.71 -10.28 39.26
CA GLU A 346 20.72 -10.15 40.72
C GLU A 346 22.01 -9.49 41.21
N THR A 347 23.17 -9.98 40.76
CA THR A 347 24.49 -9.45 41.12
C THR A 347 24.72 -8.09 40.48
N ARG A 348 24.21 -7.85 39.27
CA ARG A 348 24.24 -6.53 38.62
C ARG A 348 23.44 -5.50 39.39
N ASN A 349 22.22 -5.83 39.81
CA ASN A 349 21.38 -4.90 40.59
C ASN A 349 22.05 -4.60 41.93
N GLN A 350 22.59 -5.61 42.62
CA GLN A 350 23.35 -5.41 43.85
C GLN A 350 24.57 -4.49 43.62
N PHE A 351 25.34 -4.71 42.55
CA PHE A 351 26.47 -3.84 42.20
C PHE A 351 26.03 -2.39 41.96
N ILE A 352 24.90 -2.17 41.26
CA ILE A 352 24.35 -0.84 40.99
C ILE A 352 23.87 -0.18 42.30
N ASP A 353 23.15 -0.91 43.14
CA ASP A 353 22.66 -0.40 44.43
C ASP A 353 23.83 0.02 45.32
N GLU A 354 24.85 -0.84 45.45
CA GLU A 354 26.08 -0.53 46.20
C GLU A 354 26.85 0.65 45.59
N LEU A 355 26.90 0.75 44.26
CA LEU A 355 27.51 1.90 43.57
C LEU A 355 26.77 3.21 43.85
N MET A 356 25.45 3.18 44.02
CA MET A 356 24.64 4.36 44.34
C MET A 356 24.80 4.80 45.81
N GLU A 357 25.17 3.90 46.71
CA GLU A 357 25.46 4.23 48.12
C GLU A 357 26.74 5.07 48.27
N VAL A 358 27.80 4.79 47.49
CA VAL A 358 29.10 5.46 47.58
C VAL A 358 29.07 6.99 47.33
N PRO A 359 28.52 7.52 46.21
CA PRO A 359 28.54 8.95 45.91
C PRO A 359 27.70 9.78 46.89
N SER A 360 26.72 9.18 47.56
CA SER A 360 25.92 9.84 48.60
C SER A 360 26.78 10.26 49.82
N SER A 361 27.95 9.64 50.01
CA SER A 361 28.87 9.92 51.12
C SER A 361 29.99 10.91 50.79
N SER A 362 30.28 11.14 49.50
CA SER A 362 31.42 11.96 49.03
C SER A 362 31.06 13.43 48.75
N GLY A 363 29.77 13.77 48.82
CA GLY A 363 29.28 15.14 48.68
C GLY A 363 29.69 16.00 49.88
N ARG A 364 30.38 17.12 49.62
CA ARG A 364 30.61 18.18 50.63
C ARG A 364 29.25 18.68 51.14
N GLY A 365 28.84 18.15 52.29
CA GLY A 365 27.61 18.53 52.97
C GLY A 365 26.93 17.33 53.61
N LEU A 366 27.19 17.09 54.89
CA LEU A 366 26.27 16.39 55.78
C LEU A 366 24.83 16.86 55.51
N PRO A 367 23.83 15.96 55.45
CA PRO A 367 23.58 15.00 56.51
C PRO A 367 23.60 13.54 56.05
N VAL A 368 24.15 12.72 56.94
CA VAL A 368 23.96 11.28 57.02
C VAL A 368 22.46 10.97 56.99
N CYS A 369 21.94 10.48 55.86
CA CYS A 369 20.71 9.69 55.84
C CYS A 369 21.11 8.22 55.78
N VAL A 370 21.52 7.68 56.93
CA VAL A 370 21.57 6.24 57.15
C VAL A 370 20.12 5.76 57.09
N HIS A 371 19.71 5.28 55.93
CA HIS A 371 18.58 4.37 55.84
C HIS A 371 19.16 2.95 55.84
N LEU A 372 19.65 2.55 57.02
CA LEU A 372 19.86 1.13 57.36
C LEU A 372 18.53 0.42 57.10
N ARG A 373 18.40 -0.26 55.96
CA ARG A 373 17.41 -1.32 55.79
C ARG A 373 17.86 -2.51 56.63
N LEU A 374 17.71 -2.40 57.94
CA LEU A 374 17.57 -3.56 58.80
C LEU A 374 16.18 -4.14 58.54
N PHE A 375 16.08 -5.07 57.59
CA PHE A 375 15.02 -6.07 57.62
C PHE A 375 15.66 -7.45 57.68
N PRO A 376 15.30 -8.28 58.69
CA PRO A 376 15.85 -9.61 58.80
C PRO A 376 15.29 -10.48 57.68
N SER A 377 16.16 -11.18 56.96
CA SER A 377 15.77 -12.33 56.15
C SER A 377 15.29 -13.44 57.10
N GLN A 378 14.01 -13.41 57.47
CA GLN A 378 13.37 -14.64 57.88
C GLN A 378 13.20 -15.49 56.62
N GLY A 379 14.00 -16.55 56.54
CA GLY A 379 13.75 -17.63 55.59
C GLY A 379 12.36 -18.23 55.85
N PRO A 380 11.72 -18.83 54.84
CA PRO A 380 10.47 -19.53 55.06
C PRO A 380 10.76 -20.81 55.87
N ALA A 381 10.44 -20.77 57.16
CA ALA A 381 10.07 -21.97 57.89
C ALA A 381 8.77 -22.51 57.28
N GLY A 382 8.73 -23.82 57.04
CA GLY A 382 7.72 -24.50 56.24
C GLY A 382 6.26 -24.27 56.67
N TRP A 383 5.34 -24.48 55.73
CA TRP A 383 4.56 -25.72 55.53
C TRP A 383 4.16 -25.81 54.06
#